data_AF-A0A923BDB1-F1
#
_entry.id   AF-A0A923BDB1-F1
#
_cell.length_a   1.000
_cell.length_b   1.000
_cell.length_c   1.000
_cell.angle_alpha   90.00
_cell.angle_beta   90.00
_cell.angle_gamma   90.00
#
_symmetry.space_group_name_H-M   'P 1'
#
loop_
_entity.id
_entity.type
_entity.pdbx_description
1 polymer ?
#
loop_
_entity_poly.entity_id
_entity_poly.type
_entity_poly.pdbx_seq_one_letter_code
_entity_poly.pdbx_strand_id
1 'polypeptide(L)'
;MTDGYRAYRTLGKAHQIEVRVVPRDPKHRTVGALHLNNLNRYHKGLKDWMRPFHGVATKYLDLYLGWHRLVDSEQPGITAQQMLRLSIDPKA
;
A
#
# COMPACT_ATOMS: atom_id res chain seq x y z
N MET A 1 -8.59 10.16 -0.50
CA MET A 1 -7.37 10.70 -1.10
C MET A 1 -7.32 12.16 -0.67
N THR A 2 -6.38 12.50 0.21
CA THR A 2 -6.51 13.66 1.09
C THR A 2 -5.49 14.73 0.71
N ASP A 3 -6.01 15.93 0.41
CA ASP A 3 -5.29 17.19 0.16
C ASP A 3 -4.13 17.39 1.16
N GLY A 4 -2.88 17.40 0.69
CA GLY A 4 -1.72 18.08 1.31
C GLY A 4 -1.54 18.03 2.84
N TYR A 5 -2.05 16.98 3.51
CA TYR A 5 -2.28 17.03 4.95
C TYR A 5 -0.95 17.15 5.70
N ARG A 6 -0.87 18.10 6.64
CA ARG A 6 0.39 18.51 7.30
C ARG A 6 1.07 17.34 8.01
N ALA A 7 0.29 16.39 8.52
CA ALA A 7 0.80 15.19 9.18
C ALA A 7 1.73 14.36 8.29
N TYR A 8 1.44 14.23 6.99
CA TYR A 8 2.31 13.46 6.09
C TYR A 8 3.69 14.10 5.92
N ARG A 9 3.75 15.44 5.84
CA ARG A 9 5.03 16.15 5.76
C ARG A 9 5.85 16.01 7.05
N THR A 10 5.18 16.07 8.21
CA THR A 10 5.85 15.85 9.50
C THR A 10 6.38 14.42 9.62
N LEU A 11 5.56 13.43 9.24
CA LEU A 11 5.95 12.02 9.23
C LEU A 11 7.13 11.77 8.28
N GLY A 12 7.07 12.30 7.06
CA GLY A 12 8.14 12.17 6.07
C GLY A 12 9.47 12.72 6.57
N LYS A 13 9.45 13.89 7.23
CA LYS A 13 10.65 14.45 7.86
C LYS A 13 11.18 13.57 9.01
N ALA A 14 10.28 13.04 9.85
CA ALA A 14 10.68 12.20 10.98
C ALA A 14 11.30 10.86 10.55
N HIS A 15 10.83 10.28 9.45
CA HIS A 15 11.27 8.97 8.95
C HIS A 15 12.17 9.04 7.70
N GLN A 16 12.62 10.24 7.31
CA GLN A 16 13.43 10.46 6.11
C GLN A 16 12.79 9.91 4.81
N ILE A 17 11.46 9.96 4.74
CA ILE A 17 10.68 9.52 3.57
C ILE A 17 10.37 10.73 2.70
N GLU A 18 10.68 10.65 1.41
CA GLU A 18 10.31 11.68 0.45
C GLU A 18 8.78 11.73 0.28
N VAL A 19 8.16 12.84 0.68
CA VAL A 19 6.72 13.06 0.52
C VAL A 19 6.49 13.93 -0.70
N ARG A 20 5.95 13.33 -1.77
CA ARG A 20 5.56 14.04 -2.99
C ARG A 20 4.08 14.37 -2.94
N VAL A 21 3.74 15.61 -3.29
CA VAL A 21 2.35 16.06 -3.45
C VAL A 21 2.04 16.11 -4.94
N VAL A 22 1.05 15.35 -5.39
CA VAL A 22 0.60 15.39 -6.78
C VAL A 22 -0.32 16.60 -6.97
N PRO A 23 -0.09 17.45 -8.00
CA PRO A 23 -0.94 18.60 -8.26
C PRO A 23 -2.40 18.20 -8.46
N ARG A 24 -3.32 19.02 -7.94
CA ARG A 24 -4.77 18.84 -8.11
C ARG A 24 -5.28 19.28 -9.49
N ASP A 25 -4.44 19.97 -10.27
CA ASP A 25 -4.75 20.42 -11.61
C ASP A 25 -5.15 19.23 -12.51
N PRO A 26 -6.36 19.24 -13.11
CA PRO A 26 -6.81 18.21 -14.04
C PRO A 26 -5.82 17.91 -15.18
N LYS A 27 -5.03 18.90 -15.61
CA LYS A 27 -4.05 18.77 -16.70
C LYS A 27 -2.69 18.22 -16.26
N HIS A 28 -2.38 18.26 -14.96
CA HIS A 28 -1.05 17.93 -14.41
C HIS A 28 -1.14 16.94 -13.23
N ARG A 29 -1.94 15.87 -13.37
CA ARG A 29 -2.14 14.81 -12.35
C ARG A 29 -0.95 13.84 -12.21
N THR A 30 0.26 14.33 -12.45
CA THR A 30 1.49 13.54 -12.57
C THR A 30 2.64 14.21 -11.85
N VAL A 31 3.43 13.40 -11.15
CA VAL A 31 4.74 13.78 -10.61
C VAL A 31 5.73 12.68 -10.99
N GLY A 32 6.50 12.88 -12.06
CA GLY A 32 7.32 11.82 -12.66
C GLY A 32 6.46 10.64 -13.12
N ALA A 33 6.84 9.41 -12.72
CA ALA A 33 6.08 8.18 -13.03
C ALA A 33 4.81 7.98 -12.16
N LEU A 34 4.56 8.85 -11.18
CA LEU A 34 3.42 8.71 -10.28
C LEU A 34 2.19 9.41 -10.87
N HIS A 35 1.19 8.62 -11.26
CA HIS A 35 -0.13 9.11 -11.67
C HIS A 35 -1.11 9.10 -10.49
N LEU A 36 -1.87 10.19 -10.34
CA LEU A 36 -2.90 10.29 -9.31
C LEU A 36 -3.92 9.14 -9.34
N ASN A 37 -4.22 8.66 -10.55
CA ASN A 37 -5.14 7.54 -10.75
C ASN A 37 -4.56 6.21 -10.24
N ASN A 38 -3.25 6.00 -10.36
CA ASN A 38 -2.59 4.80 -9.82
C ASN A 38 -2.60 4.81 -8.28
N LEU A 39 -2.41 5.99 -7.67
CA LEU A 39 -2.52 6.16 -6.22
C LEU A 39 -3.96 5.93 -5.73
N ASN A 40 -4.96 6.46 -6.44
CA ASN A 40 -6.38 6.19 -6.16
C ASN A 40 -6.72 4.71 -6.29
N ARG A 41 -6.28 4.11 -7.41
CA ARG A 41 -5.90 2.70 -7.60
C ARG A 41 -5.68 1.94 -6.30
N TYR A 42 -4.45 2.12 -5.85
CA TYR A 42 -3.86 1.45 -4.71
C TYR A 42 -4.63 1.74 -3.42
N HIS A 43 -5.00 3.00 -3.18
CA HIS A 43 -5.76 3.40 -1.99
C HIS A 43 -7.08 2.65 -1.89
N LYS A 44 -7.83 2.57 -3.00
CA LYS A 44 -9.11 1.85 -3.05
C LYS A 44 -8.89 0.36 -2.82
N GLY A 45 -7.91 -0.24 -3.48
CA GLY A 45 -7.55 -1.66 -3.32
C GLY A 45 -7.24 -2.01 -1.86
N LEU A 46 -6.38 -1.24 -1.21
CA LEU A 46 -6.04 -1.43 0.21
C LEU A 46 -7.26 -1.30 1.12
N LYS A 47 -8.14 -0.31 0.88
CA LYS A 47 -9.38 -0.15 1.64
C LYS A 47 -10.32 -1.35 1.47
N ASP A 48 -10.50 -1.80 0.24
CA ASP A 48 -11.38 -2.93 -0.06
C ASP A 48 -10.82 -4.23 0.54
N TRP A 49 -9.51 -4.44 0.49
CA TRP A 49 -8.83 -5.56 1.13
C TRP A 49 -8.96 -5.52 2.66
N MET A 50 -8.94 -4.33 3.26
CA MET A 50 -9.11 -4.20 4.71
C MET A 50 -10.56 -4.41 5.19
N ARG A 51 -11.55 -4.19 4.30
CA ARG A 51 -12.98 -4.22 4.61
C ARG A 51 -13.50 -5.50 5.31
N PRO A 52 -13.07 -6.72 4.94
CA PRO A 52 -13.50 -7.94 5.64
C PRO A 52 -12.94 -8.09 7.05
N PHE A 53 -11.88 -7.37 7.44
CA PHE A 53 -11.37 -7.45 8.81
C PHE A 53 -12.25 -6.59 9.74
N HIS A 54 -12.92 -7.22 10.71
CA HIS A 54 -13.76 -6.55 11.72
C HIS A 54 -12.96 -5.79 12.79
N GLY A 55 -11.85 -5.15 12.38
CA GLY A 55 -10.85 -4.54 13.24
C GLY A 55 -9.47 -5.09 12.94
N VAL A 56 -8.59 -4.25 12.38
CA VAL A 56 -7.17 -4.58 12.20
C VAL A 56 -6.47 -4.31 13.53
N ALA A 57 -5.95 -5.36 14.16
CA ALA A 57 -5.18 -5.21 15.39
C ALA A 57 -3.91 -4.39 15.08
N THR A 58 -3.81 -3.17 15.62
CA THR A 58 -2.71 -2.24 15.35
C THR A 58 -1.34 -2.86 15.66
N LYS A 59 -1.27 -3.76 16.67
CA LYS A 59 -0.05 -4.52 17.02
C LYS A 59 0.49 -5.42 15.89
N TYR A 60 -0.32 -5.74 14.88
CA TYR A 60 0.05 -6.59 13.76
C TYR A 60 -0.06 -5.87 12.41
N LEU A 61 -0.21 -4.54 12.41
CA LEU A 61 -0.43 -3.76 11.19
C LEU A 61 0.63 -4.05 10.12
N ASP A 62 1.89 -4.20 10.52
CA ASP A 62 2.99 -4.51 9.60
C ASP A 62 2.80 -5.86 8.90
N LEU A 63 2.29 -6.87 9.61
CA LEU A 63 2.00 -8.19 9.03
C LEU A 63 0.84 -8.12 8.03
N TYR A 64 -0.22 -7.36 8.35
CA TYR A 64 -1.33 -7.13 7.42
C TYR A 64 -0.85 -6.41 6.15
N LEU A 65 -0.05 -5.34 6.29
CA LEU A 65 0.47 -4.60 5.15
C LEU A 65 1.45 -5.43 4.31
N GLY A 66 2.24 -6.29 4.95
CA GLY A 66 3.10 -7.27 4.27
C GLY A 66 2.28 -8.26 3.45
N TRP A 67 1.22 -8.82 4.02
CA TRP A 67 0.31 -9.72 3.30
C TRP A 67 -0.39 -9.03 2.13
N HIS A 68 -0.93 -7.83 2.34
CA HIS A 68 -1.55 -7.06 1.26
C HIS A 68 -0.56 -6.83 0.11
N ARG A 69 0.68 -6.45 0.40
CA ARG A 69 1.71 -6.19 -0.62
C ARG A 69 2.11 -7.46 -1.37
N LEU A 70 2.14 -8.60 -0.69
CA LEU A 70 2.41 -9.90 -1.31
C LEU A 70 1.30 -10.28 -2.30
N VAL A 71 0.03 -10.02 -1.96
CA VAL A 71 -1.14 -10.29 -2.82
C VAL A 71 -1.27 -9.28 -3.96
N ASP A 72 -0.99 -8.00 -3.70
CA ASP A 72 -1.07 -6.90 -4.68
C ASP A 72 0.15 -6.87 -5.62
N SER A 73 1.28 -7.46 -5.22
CA SER A 73 2.41 -7.63 -6.12
C SER A 73 2.03 -8.62 -7.21
N GLU A 74 1.88 -8.13 -8.44
CA GLU A 74 1.80 -8.92 -9.68
C GLU A 74 3.13 -9.65 -9.94
N GLN A 75 3.72 -10.32 -8.95
CA GLN A 75 4.83 -11.22 -9.19
C GLN A 75 4.28 -12.42 -9.97
N PRO A 76 4.65 -12.59 -11.25
CA PRO A 76 4.18 -13.71 -12.04
C PRO A 76 4.83 -14.96 -11.45
N GLY A 77 4.06 -15.77 -10.71
CA GLY A 77 4.52 -17.10 -10.32
C GLY A 77 4.38 -17.50 -8.86
N ILE A 78 3.71 -16.71 -8.00
CA ILE A 78 3.29 -17.20 -6.69
C ILE A 78 1.76 -17.33 -6.65
N THR A 79 1.28 -18.51 -7.03
CA THR A 79 -0.12 -18.90 -6.84
C THR A 79 -0.46 -18.99 -5.34
N ALA A 80 -1.74 -18.85 -5.00
CA ALA A 80 -2.21 -19.03 -3.61
C ALA A 80 -1.76 -20.36 -2.99
N GLN A 81 -1.60 -21.41 -3.81
CA GLN A 81 -1.06 -22.71 -3.39
C GLN A 81 0.43 -22.65 -3.05
N GLN A 82 1.24 -21.90 -3.80
CA GLN A 82 2.66 -21.70 -3.48
C GLN A 82 2.85 -20.84 -2.22
N MET A 83 2.01 -19.82 -2.00
CA MET A 83 2.01 -19.07 -0.73
C MET A 83 1.66 -19.98 0.45
N LEU A 84 0.62 -20.79 0.32
CA LEU A 84 0.21 -21.73 1.37
C LEU A 84 1.33 -22.71 1.70
N ARG A 85 2.00 -23.26 0.68
CA ARG A 85 3.13 -24.18 0.86
C ARG A 85 4.30 -23.55 1.61
N LEU A 86 4.72 -22.35 1.22
CA LEU A 86 5.80 -21.61 1.90
C LEU A 86 5.45 -21.24 3.35
N SER A 87 4.16 -21.09 3.67
CA SER A 87 3.71 -20.76 5.03
C SER A 87 3.58 -21.96 5.97
N ILE A 88 3.44 -23.18 5.42
CA ILE A 88 3.26 -24.42 6.19
C ILE A 88 4.60 -25.12 6.45
N ASP A 89 5.60 -24.93 5.59
CA ASP A 89 6.93 -25.53 5.75
C ASP A 89 7.92 -24.54 6.41
N PRO A 90 8.26 -24.70 7.71
CA PRO A 90 9.16 -23.78 8.42
C PRO A 90 10.66 -23.96 8.09
N LYS A 91 11.01 -24.69 7.02
CA LYS A 91 12.40 -24.89 6.57
C LYS A 91 12.50 -24.83 5.05
N ALA A 92 12.92 -23.69 4.54
CA ALA A 92 13.68 -23.56 3.30
C ALA A 92 14.92 -22.72 3.60
#